data_AF-A0A6G2Q2L1-F1
#
_entry.id   AF-A0A6G2Q2L1-F1
#
_cell.length_a   1.000
_cell.length_b   1.000
_cell.length_c   1.000
_cell.angle_alpha   90.00
_cell.angle_beta   90.00
_cell.angle_gamma   90.00
#
_symmetry.space_group_name_H-M   'P 1'
#
loop_
_entity.id
_entity.type
_entity.pdbx_description
1 polymer ?
#
loop_
_entity_poly.entity_id
_entity_poly.type
_entity_poly.pdbx_seq_one_letter_code
_entity_poly.pdbx_strand_id
1 'polypeptide(L)'
;MLAAARQAVLVPTVPAFYQPLRREVDRRTNVEARMCLYLSALFTAAEEIQRHLRSGVPVVVESYFARCLTSHRALGARLGVTLPTCLPTPVTYYLVCADDERQRRLAARDKPISRWDALTETVTDQVADAYASFPMRRIETTGLTPEQVLRVITATDTQGAPSHADAELVGAHPHLLPSVPRDPAGTCCS
;
A
#
# COMPACT_ATOMS: atom_id res chain seq x y z
N MET A 1 0.46 0.29 -17.12
CA MET A 1 0.87 1.58 -17.74
C MET A 1 2.07 2.20 -17.02
N LEU A 2 1.97 2.50 -15.71
CA LEU A 2 3.08 3.14 -14.96
C LEU A 2 4.39 2.33 -14.98
N ALA A 3 4.31 1.01 -14.81
CA ALA A 3 5.49 0.14 -14.87
C ALA A 3 6.23 0.29 -16.21
N ALA A 4 5.50 0.18 -17.32
CA ALA A 4 6.05 0.36 -18.67
C ALA A 4 6.66 1.75 -18.87
N ALA A 5 5.97 2.81 -18.45
CA ALA A 5 6.46 4.19 -18.55
C ALA A 5 7.77 4.43 -17.76
N ARG A 6 8.03 3.62 -16.73
CA ARG A 6 9.25 3.68 -15.91
C ARG A 6 10.27 2.60 -16.25
N GLN A 7 10.06 1.83 -17.31
CA GLN A 7 10.88 0.64 -17.62
C GLN A 7 11.03 -0.29 -16.40
N ALA A 8 9.98 -0.38 -15.59
CA ALA A 8 9.90 -1.11 -14.35
C ALA A 8 9.13 -2.42 -14.53
N VAL A 9 9.36 -3.35 -13.59
CA VAL A 9 8.57 -4.58 -13.50
C VAL A 9 7.36 -4.36 -12.60
N LEU A 10 6.18 -4.80 -13.04
CA LEU A 10 5.00 -4.88 -12.18
C LEU A 10 5.06 -6.18 -11.39
N VAL A 11 5.20 -6.10 -10.06
CA VAL A 11 5.19 -7.27 -9.18
C VAL A 11 3.80 -7.42 -8.53
N PRO A 12 3.11 -8.57 -8.67
CA PRO A 12 1.84 -8.80 -8.00
C PRO A 12 2.03 -8.95 -6.50
N THR A 13 1.30 -8.17 -5.70
CA THR A 13 1.32 -8.26 -4.23
C THR A 13 0.61 -9.49 -3.68
N VAL A 14 -0.15 -10.20 -4.52
CA VAL A 14 -0.65 -11.55 -4.27
C VAL A 14 -0.23 -12.45 -5.43
N PRO A 15 0.90 -13.18 -5.29
CA PRO A 15 1.39 -14.07 -6.35
C PRO A 15 0.34 -15.10 -6.81
N ALA A 16 0.44 -15.54 -8.06
CA ALA A 16 -0.57 -16.41 -8.68
C ALA A 16 -0.80 -17.73 -7.91
N PHE A 17 0.25 -18.28 -7.29
CA PHE A 17 0.15 -19.52 -6.52
C PHE A 17 -0.61 -19.37 -5.20
N TYR A 18 -0.84 -18.14 -4.70
CA TYR A 18 -1.73 -17.88 -3.56
C TYR A 18 -3.22 -17.87 -3.94
N GLN A 19 -3.57 -17.81 -5.23
CA GLN A 19 -4.96 -17.63 -5.67
C GLN A 19 -5.90 -18.77 -5.23
N PRO A 20 -5.51 -20.06 -5.25
CA PRO A 20 -6.37 -21.13 -4.72
C PRO A 20 -6.72 -20.93 -3.25
N LEU A 21 -5.72 -20.65 -2.40
CA LEU A 21 -5.93 -20.40 -0.98
C LEU A 21 -6.76 -19.13 -0.75
N ARG A 22 -6.51 -18.08 -1.54
CA ARG A 22 -7.31 -16.86 -1.51
C ARG A 22 -8.78 -17.13 -1.77
N ARG A 23 -9.12 -17.96 -2.76
CA ARG A 23 -10.53 -18.29 -3.04
C ARG A 23 -11.20 -18.93 -1.84
N GLU A 24 -10.51 -19.83 -1.13
CA GLU A 24 -11.08 -20.48 0.06
C GLU A 24 -11.24 -19.51 1.24
N VAL A 25 -10.23 -18.69 1.51
CA VAL A 25 -10.31 -17.67 2.57
C VAL A 25 -11.37 -16.63 2.24
N ASP A 26 -11.48 -16.20 0.98
CA ASP A 26 -12.43 -15.18 0.56
C ASP A 26 -13.89 -15.63 0.67
N ARG A 27 -14.17 -16.95 0.64
CA ARG A 27 -15.50 -17.51 0.91
C ARG A 27 -15.89 -17.40 2.39
N ARG A 28 -14.93 -17.33 3.31
CA ARG A 28 -15.14 -17.25 4.76
C ARG A 28 -15.25 -15.80 5.22
N THR A 29 -15.92 -15.57 6.37
CA THR A 29 -16.14 -14.23 6.96
C THR A 29 -15.01 -13.72 7.86
N ASN A 30 -13.95 -14.50 8.05
CA ASN A 30 -12.90 -14.14 8.98
C ASN A 30 -11.92 -13.13 8.36
N VAL A 31 -11.99 -11.88 8.82
CA VAL A 31 -11.15 -10.76 8.39
C VAL A 31 -9.67 -10.99 8.73
N GLU A 32 -9.38 -11.58 9.90
CA GLU A 32 -8.01 -11.84 10.34
C GLU A 32 -7.36 -12.95 9.52
N ALA A 33 -8.08 -14.03 9.22
CA ALA A 33 -7.59 -15.08 8.33
C ALA A 33 -7.28 -14.53 6.93
N ARG A 34 -8.12 -13.63 6.42
CA ARG A 34 -7.86 -12.89 5.18
C ARG A 34 -6.62 -12.01 5.30
N MET A 35 -6.49 -11.24 6.38
CA MET A 35 -5.30 -10.42 6.63
C MET A 35 -4.01 -11.26 6.65
N CYS A 36 -3.99 -12.39 7.37
CA CYS A 36 -2.85 -13.30 7.44
C CYS A 36 -2.45 -13.86 6.07
N LEU A 37 -3.43 -14.18 5.22
CA LEU A 37 -3.17 -14.58 3.84
C LEU A 37 -2.48 -13.46 3.05
N TYR A 38 -3.04 -12.25 3.09
CA TYR A 38 -2.48 -11.11 2.34
C TYR A 38 -1.09 -10.72 2.85
N LEU A 39 -0.85 -10.79 4.16
CA LEU A 39 0.48 -10.56 4.74
C LEU A 39 1.48 -11.61 4.25
N SER A 40 1.13 -12.90 4.31
CA SER A 40 1.98 -13.97 3.79
C SER A 40 2.35 -13.72 2.33
N ALA A 41 1.36 -13.40 1.50
CA ALA A 41 1.58 -13.11 0.08
C ALA A 41 2.44 -11.86 -0.15
N LEU A 42 2.23 -10.80 0.64
CA LEU A 42 3.03 -9.58 0.57
C LEU A 42 4.48 -9.80 0.99
N PHE A 43 4.75 -10.63 2.01
CA PHE A 43 6.11 -10.98 2.38
C PHE A 43 6.81 -11.77 1.29
N THR A 44 6.12 -12.70 0.63
CA THR A 44 6.69 -13.39 -0.54
C THR A 44 6.96 -12.43 -1.71
N ALA A 45 6.02 -11.52 -2.00
CA ALA A 45 6.23 -10.49 -3.01
C ALA A 45 7.41 -9.57 -2.64
N ALA A 46 7.60 -9.24 -1.35
CA ALA A 46 8.71 -8.40 -0.89
C ALA A 46 10.08 -9.01 -1.19
N GLU A 47 10.24 -10.33 -1.09
CA GLU A 47 11.47 -11.01 -1.49
C GLU A 47 11.74 -10.86 -3.00
N GLU A 48 10.70 -10.99 -3.82
CA GLU A 48 10.79 -10.79 -5.27
C GLU A 48 11.12 -9.33 -5.64
N ILE A 49 10.47 -8.37 -4.98
CA ILE A 49 10.77 -6.94 -5.12
C ILE A 49 12.24 -6.68 -4.78
N GLN A 50 12.74 -7.19 -3.64
CA GLN A 50 14.14 -7.03 -3.26
C GLN A 50 15.09 -7.62 -4.29
N ARG A 51 14.77 -8.76 -4.90
CA ARG A 51 15.59 -9.36 -5.97
C ARG A 51 15.71 -8.42 -7.17
N HIS A 52 14.60 -7.88 -7.66
CA HIS A 52 14.62 -6.92 -8.76
C HIS A 52 15.42 -5.66 -8.43
N LEU A 53 15.21 -5.09 -7.24
CA LEU A 53 15.91 -3.89 -6.80
C LEU A 53 17.42 -4.11 -6.68
N ARG A 54 17.87 -5.27 -6.17
CA ARG A 54 19.31 -5.63 -6.13
C ARG A 54 19.93 -5.76 -7.52
N SER A 55 19.13 -6.12 -8.53
CA SER A 55 19.55 -6.17 -9.93
C SER A 55 19.44 -4.81 -10.64
N GLY A 56 19.12 -3.73 -9.93
CA GLY A 56 18.97 -2.39 -10.51
C GLY A 56 17.69 -2.20 -11.32
N VAL A 57 16.73 -3.12 -11.24
CA VAL A 57 15.46 -3.06 -11.97
C VAL A 57 14.41 -2.35 -11.11
N PRO A 58 13.84 -1.21 -11.57
CA PRO A 58 12.77 -0.54 -10.84
C PRO A 58 11.52 -1.42 -10.75
N VAL A 59 10.75 -1.25 -9.68
CA VAL A 59 9.56 -2.05 -9.42
C VAL A 59 8.35 -1.15 -9.19
N VAL A 60 7.22 -1.54 -9.75
CA VAL A 60 5.90 -0.98 -9.46
C VAL A 60 5.05 -2.08 -8.83
N VAL A 61 4.28 -1.72 -7.80
CA VAL A 61 3.36 -2.63 -7.11
C VAL A 61 2.01 -1.96 -6.92
N GLU A 62 0.96 -2.76 -6.87
CA GLU A 62 -0.38 -2.31 -6.50
C GLU A 62 -0.73 -2.85 -5.11
N SER A 63 -1.25 -2.00 -4.22
CA SER A 63 -1.75 -2.40 -2.90
C SER A 63 -0.72 -3.10 -2.00
N TYR A 64 0.34 -2.38 -1.62
CA TYR A 64 1.39 -2.88 -0.70
C TYR A 64 0.93 -2.93 0.77
N PHE A 65 1.86 -3.02 1.72
CA PHE A 65 1.55 -3.19 3.16
C PHE A 65 0.58 -2.15 3.71
N ALA A 66 0.72 -0.87 3.36
CA ALA A 66 -0.19 0.18 3.85
C ALA A 66 -1.65 -0.14 3.53
N ARG A 67 -1.97 -0.51 2.27
CA ARG A 67 -3.33 -0.90 1.90
C ARG A 67 -3.79 -2.17 2.63
N CYS A 68 -2.92 -3.19 2.74
CA CYS A 68 -3.28 -4.40 3.46
C CYS A 68 -3.66 -4.10 4.92
N LEU A 69 -2.82 -3.36 5.63
CA LEU A 69 -3.02 -3.07 7.05
C LEU A 69 -4.26 -2.19 7.27
N THR A 70 -4.40 -1.08 6.53
CA THR A 70 -5.53 -0.15 6.75
C THR A 70 -6.88 -0.77 6.40
N SER A 71 -6.98 -1.49 5.28
CA SER A 71 -8.24 -2.10 4.86
C SER A 71 -8.72 -3.15 5.85
N HIS A 72 -7.83 -4.03 6.31
CA HIS A 72 -8.23 -5.09 7.23
C HIS A 72 -8.54 -4.53 8.63
N ARG A 73 -7.81 -3.50 9.09
CA ARG A 73 -8.13 -2.80 10.35
C ARG A 73 -9.49 -2.11 10.28
N ALA A 74 -9.79 -1.40 9.19
CA ALA A 74 -11.10 -0.78 8.98
C ALA A 74 -12.23 -1.82 8.94
N LEU A 75 -11.95 -3.02 8.42
CA LEU A 75 -12.87 -4.16 8.46
C LEU A 75 -12.91 -4.89 9.82
N GLY A 76 -12.20 -4.40 10.84
CA GLY A 76 -12.27 -4.90 12.22
C GLY A 76 -11.19 -5.92 12.61
N ALA A 77 -10.16 -6.15 11.80
CA ALA A 77 -9.02 -6.96 12.21
C ALA A 77 -8.29 -6.31 13.39
N ARG A 78 -7.92 -7.13 14.39
CA ARG A 78 -7.25 -6.67 15.61
C ARG A 78 -5.82 -7.17 15.72
N LEU A 79 -5.42 -8.08 14.83
CA LEU A 79 -4.07 -8.60 14.75
C LEU A 79 -3.02 -7.47 14.70
N GLY A 80 -2.17 -7.43 15.73
CA GLY A 80 -1.00 -6.57 15.78
C GLY A 80 0.11 -7.13 14.89
N VAL A 81 0.66 -6.30 14.00
CA VAL A 81 1.72 -6.69 13.07
C VAL A 81 2.84 -5.68 13.14
N THR A 82 4.04 -6.16 13.43
CA THR A 82 5.28 -5.39 13.33
C THR A 82 5.96 -5.74 12.02
N LEU A 83 6.13 -4.74 11.14
CA LEU A 83 6.79 -4.93 9.86
C LEU A 83 8.33 -4.92 10.05
N PRO A 84 9.08 -5.83 9.40
CA PRO A 84 10.54 -5.79 9.39
C PRO A 84 11.06 -4.48 8.82
N THR A 85 12.13 -3.94 9.42
CA THR A 85 12.76 -2.69 8.97
C THR A 85 13.50 -2.81 7.65
N CYS A 86 13.79 -4.04 7.19
CA CYS A 86 14.47 -4.31 5.93
C CYS A 86 13.53 -4.33 4.71
N LEU A 87 12.22 -4.09 4.88
CA LEU A 87 11.29 -4.03 3.77
C LEU A 87 11.58 -2.84 2.85
N PRO A 88 11.48 -3.01 1.51
CA PRO A 88 11.55 -1.91 0.58
C PRO A 88 10.51 -0.84 0.91
N THR A 89 10.93 0.43 0.96
CA THR A 89 10.03 1.57 1.19
C THR A 89 9.72 2.23 -0.15
N PRO A 90 8.52 2.05 -0.72
CA PRO A 90 8.16 2.62 -2.01
C PRO A 90 7.76 4.09 -1.89
N VAL A 91 7.97 4.87 -2.96
CA VAL A 91 7.19 6.08 -3.20
C VAL A 91 5.75 5.66 -3.45
N THR A 92 4.84 6.04 -2.54
CA THR A 92 3.45 5.61 -2.59
C THR A 92 2.56 6.70 -3.17
N TYR A 93 1.71 6.34 -4.11
CA TYR A 93 0.72 7.24 -4.71
C TYR A 93 -0.68 6.84 -4.25
N TYR A 94 -1.40 7.76 -3.63
CA TYR A 94 -2.80 7.59 -3.27
C TYR A 94 -3.67 8.26 -4.33
N LEU A 95 -4.26 7.45 -5.20
CA LEU A 95 -5.14 7.91 -6.27
C LEU A 95 -6.55 8.11 -5.72
N VAL A 96 -7.07 9.31 -5.93
CA VAL A 96 -8.35 9.76 -5.37
C VAL A 96 -9.20 10.36 -6.47
N CYS A 97 -10.51 10.32 -6.31
CA CYS A 97 -11.46 10.96 -7.19
C CYS A 97 -12.72 11.33 -6.41
N ALA A 98 -13.55 12.19 -7.01
CA ALA A 98 -14.87 12.48 -6.50
C ALA A 98 -15.73 11.20 -6.44
N ASP A 99 -16.68 11.15 -5.50
CA ASP A 99 -17.49 9.95 -5.28
C ASP A 99 -18.38 9.59 -6.47
N ASP A 100 -18.91 10.57 -7.19
CA ASP A 100 -19.72 10.35 -8.38
C ASP A 100 -18.89 9.70 -9.51
N GLU A 101 -17.65 10.16 -9.71
CA GLU A 101 -16.68 9.55 -10.62
C GLU A 101 -16.35 8.12 -10.19
N ARG A 102 -16.12 7.91 -8.90
CA ARG A 102 -15.82 6.59 -8.32
C ARG A 102 -16.95 5.60 -8.57
N GLN A 103 -18.19 5.99 -8.25
CA GLN A 103 -19.38 5.16 -8.46
C GLN A 103 -19.59 4.85 -9.94
N ARG A 104 -19.41 5.84 -10.83
CA ARG A 104 -19.49 5.64 -12.28
C ARG A 104 -18.46 4.61 -12.77
N ARG A 105 -17.20 4.70 -12.33
CA ARG A 105 -16.13 3.76 -12.67
C ARG A 105 -16.40 2.35 -12.14
N LEU A 106 -16.97 2.25 -10.93
CA LEU A 106 -17.37 0.96 -10.35
C LEU A 106 -18.51 0.31 -11.14
N ALA A 107 -19.52 1.09 -11.52
CA ALA A 107 -20.66 0.62 -12.31
C ALA A 107 -20.26 0.17 -13.73
N ALA A 108 -19.27 0.82 -14.33
CA ALA A 108 -18.74 0.46 -15.65
C ALA A 108 -17.76 -0.73 -15.61
N ARG A 109 -17.44 -1.27 -14.43
CA ARG A 109 -16.41 -2.29 -14.28
C ARG A 109 -16.93 -3.66 -14.69
N ASP A 110 -16.28 -4.28 -15.68
CA ASP A 110 -16.51 -5.68 -16.04
C ASP A 110 -15.80 -6.63 -15.05
N LYS A 111 -16.29 -6.66 -13.82
CA LYS A 111 -15.80 -7.55 -12.76
C LYS A 111 -16.95 -7.90 -11.80
N PRO A 112 -17.17 -9.18 -11.47
CA PRO A 112 -18.08 -9.56 -10.41
C PRO A 112 -17.72 -8.87 -9.08
N ILE A 113 -18.69 -8.22 -8.47
CA ILE A 113 -18.55 -7.59 -7.15
C ILE A 113 -18.47 -8.71 -6.12
N SER A 114 -17.34 -8.84 -5.44
CA SER A 114 -17.22 -9.77 -4.33
C SER A 114 -17.83 -9.17 -3.06
N ARG A 115 -18.24 -10.03 -2.11
CA ARG A 115 -18.69 -9.58 -0.78
C ARG A 115 -17.68 -8.67 -0.08
N TRP A 116 -16.38 -8.89 -0.33
CA TRP A 116 -15.30 -8.09 0.24
C TRP A 116 -15.16 -6.74 -0.45
N ASP A 117 -15.49 -6.65 -1.74
CA ASP A 117 -15.61 -5.37 -2.43
C ASP A 117 -16.75 -4.57 -1.77
N ALA A 118 -17.93 -5.18 -1.59
CA ALA A 118 -19.07 -4.53 -0.92
C ALA A 118 -18.77 -4.09 0.53
N LEU A 119 -18.10 -4.92 1.33
CA LEU A 119 -17.68 -4.55 2.69
C LEU A 119 -16.62 -3.43 2.70
N THR A 120 -15.75 -3.38 1.71
CA THR A 120 -14.75 -2.31 1.63
C THR A 120 -15.42 -0.97 1.36
N GLU A 121 -16.49 -0.96 0.55
CA GLU A 121 -17.26 0.25 0.26
C GLU A 121 -17.88 0.88 1.52
N THR A 122 -18.29 0.06 2.50
CA THR A 122 -18.87 0.57 3.75
C THR A 122 -17.86 1.21 4.70
N VAL A 123 -16.55 1.07 4.44
CA VAL A 123 -15.48 1.59 5.30
C VAL A 123 -14.52 2.52 4.54
N THR A 124 -14.96 3.06 3.40
CA THR A 124 -14.11 3.90 2.51
C THR A 124 -13.49 5.08 3.26
N ASP A 125 -14.29 5.80 4.05
CA ASP A 125 -13.83 6.99 4.81
C ASP A 125 -12.80 6.59 5.87
N GLN A 126 -13.04 5.51 6.62
CA GLN A 126 -12.10 5.00 7.63
C GLN A 126 -10.75 4.61 7.01
N VAL A 127 -10.78 4.04 5.81
CA VAL A 127 -9.56 3.70 5.06
C VAL A 127 -8.84 4.95 4.57
N ALA A 128 -9.58 5.96 4.10
CA ALA A 128 -9.02 7.24 3.67
C ALA A 128 -8.34 7.98 4.83
N ASP A 129 -9.00 8.05 5.98
CA ASP A 129 -8.45 8.63 7.21
C ASP A 129 -7.19 7.88 7.66
N ALA A 130 -7.21 6.55 7.61
CA ALA A 130 -6.06 5.73 7.97
C ALA A 130 -4.87 5.90 7.01
N TYR A 131 -5.09 6.33 5.76
CA TYR A 131 -3.98 6.64 4.85
C TYR A 131 -3.28 7.95 5.19
N ALA A 132 -3.92 8.87 5.91
CA ALA A 132 -3.27 10.10 6.35
C ALA A 132 -2.05 9.86 7.26
N SER A 133 -1.95 8.67 7.90
CA SER A 133 -0.80 8.30 8.71
C SER A 133 0.40 7.76 7.92
N PHE A 134 0.30 7.65 6.60
CA PHE A 134 1.37 7.12 5.75
C PHE A 134 1.91 8.24 4.82
N PRO A 135 3.22 8.23 4.53
CA PRO A 135 3.81 9.20 3.60
C PRO A 135 3.44 8.86 2.16
N MET A 136 2.22 9.26 1.74
CA MET A 136 1.68 9.02 0.41
C MET A 136 1.50 10.33 -0.37
N ARG A 137 1.80 10.30 -1.66
CA ARG A 137 1.53 11.39 -2.59
C ARG A 137 0.09 11.27 -3.08
N ARG A 138 -0.77 12.18 -2.66
CA ARG A 138 -2.17 12.25 -3.11
C ARG A 138 -2.22 12.76 -4.55
N ILE A 139 -2.92 12.05 -5.43
CA ILE A 139 -3.10 12.42 -6.85
C ILE A 139 -4.58 12.42 -7.17
N GLU A 140 -5.13 13.59 -7.48
CA GLU A 140 -6.52 13.73 -7.92
C GLU A 140 -6.72 13.27 -9.35
N THR A 141 -7.70 12.39 -9.55
CA THR A 141 -7.94 11.70 -10.82
C THR A 141 -9.35 11.93 -11.37
N THR A 142 -10.14 12.79 -10.74
CA THR A 142 -11.49 13.16 -11.20
C THR A 142 -11.43 13.70 -12.62
N GLY A 143 -12.23 13.11 -13.53
CA GLY A 143 -12.24 13.50 -14.95
C GLY A 143 -10.96 13.23 -15.75
N LEU A 144 -9.94 12.60 -15.15
CA LEU A 144 -8.68 12.29 -15.84
C LEU A 144 -8.70 10.89 -16.48
N THR A 145 -8.13 10.77 -17.66
CA THR A 145 -7.81 9.48 -18.29
C THR A 145 -6.59 8.83 -17.63
N PRO A 146 -6.39 7.50 -17.77
CA PRO A 146 -5.19 6.83 -17.28
C PRO A 146 -3.87 7.46 -17.76
N GLU A 147 -3.81 7.95 -19.00
CA GLU A 147 -2.64 8.63 -19.57
C GLU A 147 -2.39 10.00 -18.94
N GLN A 148 -3.46 10.73 -18.61
CA GLN A 148 -3.35 12.00 -17.89
C GLN A 148 -2.84 11.77 -16.45
N VAL A 149 -3.39 10.78 -15.75
CA VAL A 149 -2.91 10.40 -14.41
C VAL A 149 -1.44 10.01 -14.44
N LEU A 150 -1.02 9.23 -15.45
CA LEU A 150 0.38 8.86 -15.64
C LEU A 150 1.29 10.09 -15.78
N ARG A 151 0.89 11.09 -16.59
CA ARG A 151 1.65 12.33 -16.76
C ARG A 151 1.80 13.10 -15.45
N VAL A 152 0.75 13.18 -14.65
CA VAL A 152 0.78 13.85 -13.33
C VAL A 152 1.76 13.14 -12.39
N ILE A 153 1.71 11.80 -12.32
CA ILE A 153 2.62 11.00 -11.50
C ILE A 153 4.09 11.25 -11.91
N THR A 154 4.38 11.22 -13.21
CA THR A 154 5.75 11.44 -13.70
C THR A 154 6.25 12.88 -13.49
N ALA A 155 5.35 13.88 -13.57
CA ALA A 155 5.71 15.28 -13.31
C ALA A 155 6.05 15.52 -11.83
N THR A 156 5.31 14.88 -10.92
CA THR A 156 5.50 14.99 -9.47
C THR A 156 6.90 14.51 -9.04
N ASP A 157 7.48 13.54 -9.73
CA ASP A 157 8.85 13.08 -9.47
C ASP A 157 9.92 14.08 -9.91
N THR A 158 9.65 14.85 -10.97
CA THR A 158 10.63 15.77 -11.58
C THR A 158 10.81 17.03 -10.73
N GLN A 159 9.78 17.43 -9.99
CA GLN A 159 9.83 18.54 -9.02
C GLN A 159 10.45 18.13 -7.67
N GLY A 160 10.83 16.85 -7.51
CA GLY A 160 11.34 16.26 -6.26
C GLY A 160 12.87 16.12 -6.16
N ALA A 161 13.67 16.79 -6.99
CA ALA A 161 15.07 17.04 -6.65
C ALA A 161 15.11 18.13 -5.56
N PRO A 162 15.73 17.91 -4.39
CA PRO A 162 15.55 18.79 -3.24
C PRO A 162 16.25 20.14 -3.47
N SER A 163 15.51 21.11 -4.00
CA SER A 163 15.69 22.51 -3.66
C SER A 163 14.64 22.82 -2.61
N HIS A 164 15.08 23.17 -1.40
CA HIS A 164 14.28 23.73 -0.32
C HIS A 164 13.18 24.67 -0.85
N ALA A 165 11.91 24.26 -0.73
CA ALA A 165 10.73 25.11 -0.47
C ALA A 165 9.44 24.26 -0.57
N ASP A 166 8.71 24.19 0.54
CA ASP A 166 7.26 23.95 0.66
C ASP A 166 6.62 22.85 -0.20
N ALA A 167 6.78 21.60 0.24
CA ALA A 167 5.70 20.62 0.14
C ALA A 167 5.12 20.46 1.55
N GLU A 168 3.84 20.78 1.72
CA GLU A 168 3.16 20.67 3.02
C GLU A 168 3.13 19.19 3.44
N LEU A 169 4.01 18.86 4.38
CA LEU A 169 4.13 17.56 5.02
C LEU A 169 3.05 17.50 6.10
N VAL A 170 1.98 16.74 5.85
CA VAL A 170 0.92 16.57 6.85
C VAL A 170 1.50 15.79 8.04
N GLY A 171 1.55 16.43 9.20
CA GLY A 171 1.75 15.80 10.51
C GLY A 171 3.16 15.87 11.09
N ALA A 172 3.59 17.04 11.55
CA ALA A 172 4.69 17.16 12.50
C ALA A 172 4.15 17.65 13.85
N HIS A 173 3.81 16.73 14.75
CA HIS A 173 3.64 17.05 16.18
C HIS A 173 4.21 15.96 17.10
N PRO A 174 4.69 16.36 18.29
CA PRO A 174 5.86 15.79 18.91
C PRO A 174 5.47 14.87 20.07
N HIS A 175 5.45 13.57 19.80
CA HIS A 175 5.50 12.58 20.88
C HIS A 175 6.73 11.70 20.67
N LEU A 176 7.89 12.33 20.88
CA LEU A 176 9.11 11.63 21.25
C LEU A 176 8.84 10.94 22.59
N LEU A 177 8.61 9.63 22.55
CA LEU A 177 8.74 8.81 23.76
C LEU A 177 10.22 8.76 24.15
N PRO A 178 10.54 8.87 25.45
CA PRO A 178 11.92 8.91 25.91
C PRO A 178 12.63 7.59 25.62
N SER A 179 13.90 7.67 25.24
CA SER A 179 14.77 6.53 25.01
C SER A 179 14.92 5.71 26.30
N VAL A 180 14.63 4.41 26.23
CA VAL A 180 14.91 3.47 27.31
C VAL A 180 16.43 3.42 27.54
N PRO A 181 16.93 3.53 28.78
CA PRO A 181 18.36 3.37 29.07
C PRO A 181 18.82 1.97 28.70
N ARG A 182 19.91 1.87 27.93
CA ARG A 182 20.65 0.62 27.77
C ARG A 182 21.57 0.47 28.98
N ASP A 183 21.29 -0.50 29.84
CA ASP A 183 22.32 -0.99 30.76
C ASP A 183 23.18 -2.04 30.06
N PRO A 184 24.52 -1.97 30.18
CA PRO A 184 25.44 -2.93 29.58
C PRO A 184 25.86 -3.99 30.61
N ALA A 185 25.32 -5.21 30.51
CA ALA A 185 25.93 -6.44 31.03
C ALA A 185 25.03 -7.63 30.62
N GLY A 186 25.50 -8.73 30.05
CA GLY A 186 26.87 -9.14 29.78
C GLY A 186 26.88 -10.50 29.07
N THR A 187 28.09 -10.83 28.61
CA THR A 187 28.65 -12.18 28.40
C THR A 187 27.98 -13.14 27.41
N CYS A 188 28.76 -13.37 26.34
CA CYS A 188 28.74 -14.50 25.42
C CYS A 188 28.53 -15.86 26.11
N CYS A 189 27.88 -16.79 25.42
CA CYS A 189 28.28 -18.19 25.35
C CYS A 189 27.82 -18.78 24.01
N SER A 190 28.62 -19.74 23.55
CA SER A 190 28.82 -20.30 22.21
C SER A 190 27.66 -21.02 21.54
#